data_AF-A0A1Q6ULX4-F1
#
_entry.id   AF-A0A1Q6ULX4-F1
#
_cell.length_a   1.000
_cell.length_b   1.000
_cell.length_c   1.000
_cell.angle_alpha   90.00
_cell.angle_beta   90.00
_cell.angle_gamma   90.00
#
_symmetry.space_group_name_H-M   'P 1'
#
loop_
_entity.id
_entity.type
_entity.pdbx_description
1 polymer ?
#
loop_
_entity_poly.entity_id
_entity_poly.type
_entity_poly.pdbx_seq_one_letter_code
_entity_poly.pdbx_strand_id
1 'polypeptide(L)'
;MGPSAQIGVHGQDALTINYNSGTTLNYLSSVGSEGAINGNINVNVANGSFNNQTASSAITEALIGTAYGQSSAAIDGNVNVSITNGEFYGNVFGGGGATVKGDTNLVISGGTFKAEDGVFAGNSWGGVTEGNSYLKITGGNFAEANVYAGNHRTGSAFSQNIIKGNANLVVEGGTFKNLNGGSTDGFFSYRLAGKIEGNTSIVIRANDNIVINGDINASSGFVDGNAEVTFVGDASKLTFAGNVKAASASGNNGALGGRASIKIGTAEEAFTGGFNAKINDGFASLEVSNADTEVNFANAFNVETLSVESGAKIGLAEGTSFEKFSIVFEGEFSGGETIDYADVLADAETQTVVLSAIESGAQFTVFGGDQEWSTVFDNGQFTVGAAIPEPAEFAAFLGILAIFCAAARRR
;
A
#
# COMPACT_ATOMS: atom_id res chain seq x y z
N MET A 1 21.31 30.16 -14.26
CA MET A 1 21.56 28.71 -14.12
C MET A 1 22.53 28.51 -12.97
N GLY A 2 22.04 28.23 -11.76
CA GLY A 2 22.88 27.62 -10.72
C GLY A 2 23.26 26.19 -11.16
N PRO A 3 24.33 25.59 -10.63
CA PRO A 3 24.75 24.28 -11.09
C PRO A 3 23.68 23.24 -10.73
N SER A 4 23.07 22.60 -11.72
CA SER A 4 22.54 21.26 -11.54
C SER A 4 23.75 20.34 -11.34
N ALA A 5 23.83 19.65 -10.21
CA ALA A 5 24.88 18.66 -9.99
C ALA A 5 24.44 17.36 -10.69
N GLN A 6 24.80 17.20 -11.96
CA GLN A 6 24.77 15.91 -12.68
C GLN A 6 26.12 15.23 -12.46
N ILE A 7 26.13 13.97 -11.98
CA ILE A 7 27.33 13.38 -11.39
C ILE A 7 27.80 12.09 -12.09
N GLY A 8 26.89 11.28 -12.64
CA GLY A 8 27.24 10.03 -13.31
C GLY A 8 27.74 10.18 -14.75
N VAL A 9 28.72 9.35 -15.13
CA VAL A 9 29.26 9.23 -16.51
C VAL A 9 28.94 7.85 -17.10
N HIS A 10 28.80 7.78 -18.43
CA HIS A 10 28.46 6.55 -19.15
C HIS A 10 29.50 5.43 -18.93
N GLY A 11 29.03 4.22 -18.61
CA GLY A 11 29.86 3.02 -18.44
C GLY A 11 30.43 2.82 -17.03
N GLN A 12 29.95 3.57 -16.04
CA GLN A 12 30.35 3.45 -14.64
C GLN A 12 29.69 2.23 -13.98
N ASP A 13 30.45 1.45 -13.21
CA ASP A 13 29.94 0.22 -12.56
C ASP A 13 28.97 0.51 -11.40
N ALA A 14 29.18 1.58 -10.65
CA ALA A 14 28.29 2.03 -9.57
C ALA A 14 28.52 3.51 -9.25
N LEU A 15 27.49 4.20 -8.76
CA LEU A 15 27.54 5.61 -8.41
C LEU A 15 27.15 5.81 -6.95
N THR A 16 27.89 6.63 -6.21
CA THR A 16 27.50 7.07 -4.86
C THR A 16 27.64 8.58 -4.75
N ILE A 17 26.56 9.24 -4.31
CA ILE A 17 26.47 10.68 -4.10
C ILE A 17 26.17 10.90 -2.63
N ASN A 18 27.02 11.68 -1.96
CA ASN A 18 26.82 12.07 -0.57
C ASN A 18 26.63 13.58 -0.48
N TYR A 19 25.47 14.01 -0.02
CA TYR A 19 25.14 15.41 0.22
C TYR A 19 24.93 15.64 1.71
N ASN A 20 25.93 16.24 2.36
CA ASN A 20 25.94 16.33 3.82
C ASN A 20 25.30 17.62 4.36
N SER A 21 25.35 18.72 3.59
CA SER A 21 24.83 20.04 3.98
C SER A 21 24.91 21.03 2.81
N GLY A 22 24.19 22.15 2.93
CA GLY A 22 24.26 23.29 2.00
C GLY A 22 22.92 23.54 1.30
N THR A 23 22.88 24.55 0.44
CA THR A 23 21.68 24.91 -0.32
C THR A 23 21.88 24.67 -1.81
N THR A 24 20.98 23.91 -2.44
CA THR A 24 20.89 23.83 -3.90
C THR A 24 19.82 24.80 -4.38
N LEU A 25 20.18 25.62 -5.37
CA LEU A 25 19.19 26.47 -6.04
C LEU A 25 18.28 25.63 -6.95
N ASN A 26 18.79 24.57 -7.57
CA ASN A 26 18.00 23.68 -8.44
C ASN A 26 17.86 22.29 -7.79
N TYR A 27 17.62 21.26 -8.60
CA TYR A 27 17.55 19.86 -8.17
C TYR A 27 18.93 19.16 -8.14
N LEU A 28 18.98 18.05 -7.39
CA LEU A 28 20.01 17.01 -7.49
C LEU A 28 19.52 15.88 -8.41
N SER A 29 20.34 15.44 -9.37
CA SER A 29 20.04 14.32 -10.27
C SER A 29 21.28 13.48 -10.49
N SER A 30 21.13 12.16 -10.43
CA SER A 30 22.27 11.23 -10.43
C SER A 30 22.94 11.09 -11.80
N VAL A 31 22.17 11.06 -12.88
CA VAL A 31 22.65 10.79 -14.24
C VAL A 31 22.05 11.75 -15.28
N GLY A 32 22.72 11.87 -16.43
CA GLY A 32 22.22 12.64 -17.57
C GLY A 32 21.10 11.92 -18.36
N SER A 33 20.70 12.51 -19.49
CA SER A 33 19.64 11.99 -20.38
C SER A 33 20.04 10.79 -21.23
N GLU A 34 21.33 10.45 -21.27
CA GLU A 34 21.90 9.33 -22.02
C GLU A 34 23.01 8.70 -21.17
N GLY A 35 23.17 7.37 -21.21
CA GLY A 35 24.09 6.70 -20.27
C GLY A 35 23.73 5.25 -19.97
N ALA A 36 24.72 4.43 -19.62
CA ALA A 36 24.49 3.20 -18.86
C ALA A 36 25.29 3.25 -17.55
N ILE A 37 24.66 2.91 -16.44
CA ILE A 37 25.32 2.59 -15.16
C ILE A 37 25.17 1.08 -14.95
N ASN A 38 26.27 0.35 -14.87
CA ASN A 38 26.27 -1.12 -14.82
C ASN A 38 26.14 -1.68 -13.39
N GLY A 39 25.38 -0.99 -12.54
CA GLY A 39 25.16 -1.35 -11.14
C GLY A 39 24.43 -0.26 -10.36
N ASN A 40 24.57 -0.28 -9.04
CA ASN A 40 23.71 0.51 -8.16
C ASN A 40 24.05 2.00 -8.15
N ILE A 41 23.02 2.84 -8.02
CA ILE A 41 23.14 4.24 -7.64
C ILE A 41 22.75 4.38 -6.17
N ASN A 42 23.60 5.03 -5.37
CA ASN A 42 23.31 5.36 -3.97
C ASN A 42 23.36 6.88 -3.79
N VAL A 43 22.28 7.48 -3.31
CA VAL A 43 22.20 8.92 -2.99
C VAL A 43 21.90 9.07 -1.51
N ASN A 44 22.83 9.66 -0.78
CA ASN A 44 22.71 9.86 0.66
C ASN A 44 22.62 11.37 0.95
N VAL A 45 21.49 11.81 1.48
CA VAL A 45 21.24 13.18 1.91
C VAL A 45 21.17 13.23 3.43
N ALA A 46 22.21 13.75 4.06
CA ALA A 46 22.25 13.87 5.52
C ALA A 46 21.53 15.13 6.01
N ASN A 47 21.69 16.25 5.30
CA ASN A 47 21.07 17.54 5.60
C ASN A 47 21.17 18.47 4.38
N GLY A 48 20.44 19.59 4.39
CA GLY A 48 20.50 20.60 3.32
C GLY A 48 19.18 21.32 3.08
N SER A 49 19.19 22.24 2.11
CA SER A 49 18.00 22.90 1.60
C SER A 49 17.98 22.77 0.08
N PHE A 50 16.93 22.17 -0.48
CA PHE A 50 16.86 21.78 -1.88
C PHE A 50 15.73 22.50 -2.61
N ASN A 51 16.05 23.01 -3.80
CA ASN A 51 15.19 23.85 -4.63
C ASN A 51 14.63 25.07 -3.87
N ASN A 52 15.49 25.72 -3.08
CA ASN A 52 15.12 26.95 -2.35
C ASN A 52 15.10 28.16 -3.29
N GLN A 53 14.23 28.13 -4.31
CA GLN A 53 14.01 29.25 -5.22
C GLN A 53 12.76 30.03 -4.82
N THR A 54 12.93 31.32 -4.64
CA THR A 54 11.84 32.31 -4.62
C THR A 54 11.47 32.83 -6.02
N ALA A 55 12.12 32.34 -7.10
CA ALA A 55 12.22 33.10 -8.35
C ALA A 55 11.78 32.41 -9.67
N SER A 56 11.45 31.12 -9.71
CA SER A 56 10.97 30.50 -10.96
C SER A 56 9.91 29.42 -10.73
N SER A 57 8.76 29.58 -11.37
CA SER A 57 7.66 28.61 -11.38
C SER A 57 7.90 27.40 -12.31
N ALA A 58 9.09 27.26 -12.91
CA ALA A 58 9.35 26.30 -13.98
C ALA A 58 10.06 25.01 -13.55
N ILE A 59 10.73 24.99 -12.39
CA ILE A 59 11.45 23.81 -11.88
C ILE A 59 10.93 23.52 -10.48
N THR A 60 10.12 22.47 -10.35
CA THR A 60 9.42 22.12 -9.12
C THR A 60 10.09 20.95 -8.40
N GLU A 61 11.30 20.56 -8.80
CA GLU A 61 11.98 19.35 -8.31
C GLU A 61 13.14 19.67 -7.37
N ALA A 62 13.28 18.87 -6.31
CA ALA A 62 14.35 18.97 -5.34
C ALA A 62 15.39 17.85 -5.48
N LEU A 63 14.92 16.61 -5.68
CA LEU A 63 15.78 15.43 -5.73
C LEU A 63 15.22 14.39 -6.69
N ILE A 64 16.11 13.84 -7.53
CA ILE A 64 15.77 12.85 -8.56
C ILE A 64 16.81 11.74 -8.50
N GLY A 65 16.39 10.52 -8.16
CA GLY A 65 17.32 9.39 -8.02
C GLY A 65 18.02 9.00 -9.33
N THR A 66 17.45 9.32 -10.49
CA THR A 66 18.06 9.07 -11.81
C THR A 66 18.22 10.35 -12.65
N ALA A 67 17.54 10.45 -13.79
CA ALA A 67 17.64 11.53 -14.76
C ALA A 67 16.45 12.48 -14.68
N TYR A 68 16.72 13.78 -14.88
CA TYR A 68 15.68 14.78 -15.11
C TYR A 68 15.22 14.76 -16.58
N GLY A 69 13.90 14.82 -16.80
CA GLY A 69 13.30 14.82 -18.14
C GLY A 69 13.37 13.46 -18.84
N GLN A 70 12.87 13.40 -20.08
CA GLN A 70 12.92 12.17 -20.88
C GLN A 70 14.37 11.72 -21.05
N SER A 71 14.64 10.45 -20.77
CA SER A 71 15.98 9.91 -20.80
C SER A 71 16.01 8.55 -21.51
N SER A 72 17.13 8.27 -22.17
CA SER A 72 17.49 6.94 -22.67
C SER A 72 18.48 6.22 -21.73
N ALA A 73 18.80 6.84 -20.58
CA ALA A 73 19.72 6.25 -19.63
C ALA A 73 19.18 4.94 -19.05
N ALA A 74 20.06 3.97 -18.87
CA ALA A 74 19.77 2.68 -18.25
C ALA A 74 20.61 2.47 -17.00
N ILE A 75 19.99 1.97 -15.94
CA ILE A 75 20.64 1.58 -14.69
C ILE A 75 20.46 0.08 -14.55
N ASP A 76 21.54 -0.68 -14.76
CA ASP A 76 21.57 -2.14 -14.63
C ASP A 76 21.80 -2.53 -13.16
N GLY A 77 20.95 -2.01 -12.28
CA GLY A 77 21.01 -2.17 -10.83
C GLY A 77 19.88 -1.41 -10.14
N ASN A 78 20.01 -1.27 -8.82
CA ASN A 78 19.04 -0.55 -7.98
C ASN A 78 19.39 0.93 -7.85
N VAL A 79 18.37 1.75 -7.60
CA VAL A 79 18.53 3.15 -7.20
C VAL A 79 18.12 3.28 -5.73
N ASN A 80 19.07 3.63 -4.88
CA ASN A 80 18.86 3.75 -3.45
C ASN A 80 19.04 5.21 -3.03
N VAL A 81 17.98 5.83 -2.52
CA VAL A 81 17.98 7.20 -2.01
C VAL A 81 17.70 7.14 -0.51
N SER A 82 18.61 7.68 0.29
CA SER A 82 18.47 7.79 1.74
C SER A 82 18.49 9.25 2.16
N ILE A 83 17.44 9.71 2.85
CA ILE A 83 17.28 11.07 3.36
C ILE A 83 17.18 11.02 4.88
N THR A 84 18.20 11.50 5.57
CA THR A 84 18.19 11.59 7.03
C THR A 84 17.55 12.89 7.52
N ASN A 85 17.80 14.00 6.83
CA ASN A 85 17.27 15.31 7.17
C ASN A 85 17.38 16.29 5.99
N GLY A 86 16.76 17.47 6.12
CA GLY A 86 16.85 18.58 5.16
C GLY A 86 15.51 19.26 4.91
N GLU A 87 15.50 20.30 4.09
CA GLU A 87 14.29 20.98 3.61
C GLU A 87 14.15 20.81 2.10
N PHE A 88 13.01 20.33 1.65
CA PHE A 88 12.73 20.04 0.25
C PHE A 88 11.54 20.88 -0.23
N TYR A 89 11.84 21.91 -1.02
CA TYR A 89 10.85 22.84 -1.58
C TYR A 89 10.32 22.41 -2.95
N GLY A 90 10.77 21.26 -3.43
CA GLY A 90 10.32 20.63 -4.66
C GLY A 90 10.04 19.15 -4.48
N ASN A 91 9.46 18.54 -5.51
CA ASN A 91 9.16 17.13 -5.60
C ASN A 91 10.43 16.29 -5.43
N VAL A 92 10.27 15.14 -4.78
CA VAL A 92 11.33 14.16 -4.56
C VAL A 92 10.93 12.88 -5.26
N PHE A 93 11.84 12.31 -6.06
CA PHE A 93 11.59 11.09 -6.80
C PHE A 93 12.71 10.07 -6.52
N GLY A 94 12.34 8.85 -6.13
CA GLY A 94 13.26 7.72 -6.03
C GLY A 94 13.77 7.28 -7.40
N GLY A 95 12.90 7.34 -8.41
CA GLY A 95 13.23 7.24 -9.82
C GLY A 95 13.24 8.59 -10.54
N GLY A 96 13.28 8.58 -11.87
CA GLY A 96 13.33 9.76 -12.72
C GLY A 96 12.97 9.33 -14.14
N GLY A 97 13.46 10.00 -15.18
CA GLY A 97 13.13 9.65 -16.57
C GLY A 97 13.92 8.48 -17.17
N ALA A 98 14.82 7.86 -16.41
CA ALA A 98 15.64 6.74 -16.88
C ALA A 98 14.91 5.39 -16.76
N THR A 99 15.48 4.35 -17.37
CA THR A 99 15.09 2.95 -17.12
C THR A 99 15.97 2.36 -16.01
N VAL A 100 15.35 1.85 -14.96
CA VAL A 100 16.00 1.12 -13.86
C VAL A 100 15.65 -0.36 -14.02
N LYS A 101 16.65 -1.21 -14.27
CA LYS A 101 16.46 -2.67 -14.43
C LYS A 101 16.41 -3.44 -13.10
N GLY A 102 16.54 -2.73 -11.99
CA GLY A 102 16.31 -3.24 -10.64
C GLY A 102 15.17 -2.47 -9.94
N ASP A 103 15.34 -2.27 -8.64
CA ASP A 103 14.37 -1.60 -7.77
C ASP A 103 14.69 -0.11 -7.55
N THR A 104 13.67 0.68 -7.20
CA THR A 104 13.85 2.00 -6.61
C THR A 104 13.54 1.96 -5.11
N ASN A 105 14.51 2.34 -4.29
CA ASN A 105 14.42 2.33 -2.83
C ASN A 105 14.58 3.77 -2.31
N LEU A 106 13.57 4.30 -1.62
CA LEU A 106 13.60 5.59 -0.97
C LEU A 106 13.39 5.40 0.54
N VAL A 107 14.38 5.80 1.34
CA VAL A 107 14.32 5.73 2.81
C VAL A 107 14.41 7.14 3.36
N ILE A 108 13.43 7.53 4.18
CA ILE A 108 13.37 8.86 4.80
C ILE A 108 13.26 8.72 6.31
N SER A 109 14.24 9.26 7.04
CA SER A 109 14.24 9.25 8.50
C SER A 109 13.95 10.60 9.12
N GLY A 110 13.93 11.67 8.32
CA GLY A 110 13.69 13.03 8.79
C GLY A 110 13.70 14.05 7.66
N GLY A 111 13.51 15.33 8.02
CA GLY A 111 13.42 16.45 7.08
C GLY A 111 12.02 17.06 6.99
N THR A 112 11.89 18.13 6.21
CA THR A 112 10.63 18.84 5.94
C THR A 112 10.40 18.91 4.43
N PHE A 113 9.21 18.48 3.99
CA PHE A 113 8.84 18.35 2.59
C PHE A 113 7.66 19.27 2.28
N LYS A 114 7.90 20.23 1.40
CA LYS A 114 6.95 21.27 0.97
C LYS A 114 6.69 21.19 -0.53
N ALA A 115 6.82 19.99 -1.08
CA ALA A 115 6.65 19.71 -2.50
C ALA A 115 5.20 19.99 -2.95
N GLU A 116 5.05 20.61 -4.11
CA GLU A 116 3.74 20.93 -4.70
C GLU A 116 2.91 19.66 -4.97
N ASP A 117 3.49 18.68 -5.67
CA ASP A 117 2.80 17.43 -5.99
C ASP A 117 3.07 16.38 -4.90
N GLY A 118 4.33 16.15 -4.54
CA GLY A 118 4.67 15.24 -3.44
C GLY A 118 6.05 14.59 -3.48
N VAL A 119 6.14 13.51 -2.72
CA VAL A 119 7.30 12.60 -2.63
C VAL A 119 6.91 11.25 -3.23
N PHE A 120 7.74 10.74 -4.13
CA PHE A 120 7.45 9.56 -4.95
C PHE A 120 8.58 8.55 -4.84
N ALA A 121 8.27 7.29 -4.54
CA ALA A 121 9.27 6.21 -4.61
C ALA A 121 9.59 5.81 -6.06
N GLY A 122 8.65 6.02 -6.97
CA GLY A 122 8.75 5.68 -8.38
C GLY A 122 9.31 6.79 -9.27
N ASN A 123 8.90 6.77 -10.53
CA ASN A 123 9.47 7.51 -11.64
C ASN A 123 8.75 8.82 -11.98
N SER A 124 9.41 9.60 -12.83
CA SER A 124 8.86 10.80 -13.49
C SER A 124 9.34 10.87 -14.95
N TRP A 125 8.73 11.72 -15.79
CA TRP A 125 9.13 11.99 -17.18
C TRP A 125 9.24 10.79 -18.14
N GLY A 126 8.44 9.75 -17.92
CA GLY A 126 8.38 8.56 -18.78
C GLY A 126 9.38 7.48 -18.40
N GLY A 127 9.95 7.54 -17.19
CA GLY A 127 10.84 6.52 -16.67
C GLY A 127 10.15 5.20 -16.35
N VAL A 128 10.98 4.16 -16.26
CA VAL A 128 10.54 2.78 -16.06
C VAL A 128 11.37 2.14 -14.96
N THR A 129 10.72 1.52 -13.98
CA THR A 129 11.35 0.60 -13.03
C THR A 129 10.91 -0.81 -13.40
N GLU A 130 11.85 -1.69 -13.76
CA GLU A 130 11.54 -3.08 -14.10
C GLU A 130 11.33 -3.96 -12.87
N GLY A 131 11.88 -3.57 -11.72
CA GLY A 131 11.60 -4.17 -10.42
C GLY A 131 10.46 -3.47 -9.68
N ASN A 132 10.59 -3.45 -8.36
CA ASN A 132 9.65 -2.86 -7.42
C ASN A 132 10.05 -1.44 -7.04
N SER A 133 9.10 -0.70 -6.45
CA SER A 133 9.39 0.52 -5.69
C SER A 133 9.14 0.30 -4.20
N TYR A 134 10.04 0.84 -3.38
CA TYR A 134 9.97 0.77 -1.93
C TYR A 134 10.18 2.15 -1.33
N LEU A 135 9.24 2.56 -0.47
CA LEU A 135 9.35 3.76 0.35
C LEU A 135 9.25 3.40 1.82
N LYS A 136 10.29 3.66 2.59
CA LYS A 136 10.26 3.54 4.04
C LYS A 136 10.41 4.92 4.69
N ILE A 137 9.49 5.29 5.57
CA ILE A 137 9.50 6.55 6.29
C ILE A 137 9.49 6.26 7.79
N THR A 138 10.54 6.66 8.50
CA THR A 138 10.65 6.52 9.96
C THR A 138 10.55 7.87 10.69
N GLY A 139 10.44 8.97 9.95
CA GLY A 139 10.32 10.32 10.50
C GLY A 139 10.30 11.39 9.42
N GLY A 140 10.03 12.63 9.82
CA GLY A 140 9.95 13.80 8.94
C GLY A 140 8.58 14.47 8.94
N ASN A 141 8.52 15.64 8.31
CA ASN A 141 7.32 16.46 8.19
C ASN A 141 6.90 16.60 6.72
N PHE A 142 5.79 15.96 6.38
CA PHE A 142 5.12 15.95 5.09
C PHE A 142 3.72 16.60 5.20
N ALA A 143 3.48 17.46 6.19
CA ALA A 143 2.17 18.10 6.37
C ALA A 143 1.72 18.93 5.14
N GLU A 144 2.66 19.36 4.30
CA GLU A 144 2.40 20.12 3.08
C GLU A 144 2.50 19.27 1.79
N ALA A 145 3.06 18.07 1.86
CA ALA A 145 3.36 17.22 0.71
C ALA A 145 2.64 15.87 0.77
N ASN A 146 2.10 15.41 -0.36
CA ASN A 146 1.57 14.06 -0.46
C ASN A 146 2.72 13.04 -0.57
N VAL A 147 2.48 11.82 -0.10
CA VAL A 147 3.42 10.70 -0.23
C VAL A 147 2.84 9.64 -1.15
N TYR A 148 3.64 9.14 -2.10
CA TYR A 148 3.27 8.12 -3.07
C TYR A 148 4.32 7.02 -3.10
N ALA A 149 3.89 5.77 -2.94
CA ALA A 149 4.75 4.61 -3.19
C ALA A 149 5.02 4.42 -4.69
N GLY A 150 4.13 4.92 -5.54
CA GLY A 150 4.19 4.79 -7.00
C GLY A 150 4.85 5.96 -7.72
N ASN A 151 4.41 6.15 -8.97
CA ASN A 151 4.96 7.11 -9.91
C ASN A 151 4.27 8.48 -9.82
N HIS A 152 4.94 9.47 -10.40
CA HIS A 152 4.30 10.72 -10.76
C HIS A 152 3.56 10.61 -12.10
N ARG A 153 2.56 11.45 -12.32
CA ARG A 153 1.85 11.60 -13.60
C ARG A 153 2.73 12.29 -14.63
N THR A 154 2.60 11.95 -15.90
CA THR A 154 3.34 12.62 -16.99
C THR A 154 2.45 13.50 -17.85
N GLY A 155 3.03 14.58 -18.39
CA GLY A 155 2.39 15.34 -19.46
C GLY A 155 2.43 14.58 -20.79
N SER A 156 1.58 14.99 -21.74
CA SER A 156 1.41 14.34 -23.05
C SER A 156 2.68 14.22 -23.91
N ALA A 157 3.73 14.98 -23.60
CA ALA A 157 5.03 14.91 -24.28
C ALA A 157 5.88 13.70 -23.86
N PHE A 158 5.53 13.03 -22.76
CA PHE A 158 6.29 11.92 -22.19
C PHE A 158 5.48 10.63 -22.25
N SER A 159 6.18 9.49 -22.27
CA SER A 159 5.56 8.19 -22.02
C SER A 159 4.96 8.14 -20.61
N GLN A 160 4.07 7.18 -20.40
CA GLN A 160 3.58 6.84 -19.08
C GLN A 160 4.75 6.35 -18.21
N ASN A 161 4.80 6.78 -16.94
CA ASN A 161 5.72 6.20 -15.98
C ASN A 161 5.24 4.82 -15.54
N ILE A 162 6.14 3.84 -15.50
CA ILE A 162 5.79 2.44 -15.21
C ILE A 162 6.68 1.89 -14.10
N ILE A 163 6.05 1.20 -13.15
CA ILE A 163 6.70 0.23 -12.27
C ILE A 163 6.16 -1.14 -12.68
N LYS A 164 7.03 -2.05 -13.15
CA LYS A 164 6.62 -3.39 -13.58
C LYS A 164 6.35 -4.33 -12.40
N GLY A 165 7.01 -4.08 -11.26
CA GLY A 165 6.77 -4.80 -10.01
C GLY A 165 5.69 -4.16 -9.13
N ASN A 166 5.83 -4.40 -7.84
CA ASN A 166 4.99 -3.86 -6.77
C ASN A 166 5.46 -2.48 -6.31
N ALA A 167 4.54 -1.71 -5.71
CA ALA A 167 4.86 -0.48 -5.00
C ALA A 167 4.52 -0.62 -3.52
N ASN A 168 5.49 -0.35 -2.64
CA ASN A 168 5.37 -0.60 -1.21
C ASN A 168 5.72 0.64 -0.40
N LEU A 169 4.87 0.98 0.57
CA LEU A 169 5.07 2.07 1.50
C LEU A 169 5.04 1.54 2.93
N VAL A 170 6.08 1.80 3.72
CA VAL A 170 6.13 1.51 5.15
C VAL A 170 6.30 2.82 5.91
N VAL A 171 5.42 3.08 6.87
CA VAL A 171 5.43 4.27 7.74
C VAL A 171 5.58 3.84 9.19
N GLU A 172 6.65 4.28 9.83
CA GLU A 172 7.00 4.00 11.22
C GLU A 172 7.05 5.27 12.09
N GLY A 173 6.93 6.46 11.48
CA GLY A 173 6.94 7.75 12.18
C GLY A 173 6.80 8.94 11.23
N GLY A 174 6.38 10.08 11.76
CA GLY A 174 6.32 11.37 11.04
C GLY A 174 4.93 11.99 10.94
N THR A 175 4.85 13.15 10.27
CA THR A 175 3.60 13.89 10.05
C THR A 175 3.28 13.93 8.56
N PHE A 176 2.04 13.63 8.17
CA PHE A 176 1.64 13.42 6.78
C PHE A 176 0.40 14.21 6.40
N LYS A 177 0.40 14.71 5.16
CA LYS A 177 -0.81 15.22 4.50
C LYS A 177 -1.68 14.07 4.03
N ASN A 178 -1.22 13.27 3.07
CA ASN A 178 -1.90 12.09 2.57
C ASN A 178 -0.87 10.99 2.28
N LEU A 179 -1.30 9.74 2.41
CA LEU A 179 -0.52 8.56 2.01
C LEU A 179 -1.21 7.86 0.84
N ASN A 180 -0.43 7.46 -0.15
CA ASN A 180 -0.95 6.84 -1.36
C ASN A 180 -0.08 5.63 -1.72
N GLY A 181 -0.69 4.46 -1.81
CA GLY A 181 -0.01 3.22 -2.17
C GLY A 181 0.33 3.17 -3.67
N GLY A 182 -0.39 3.94 -4.48
CA GLY A 182 -0.20 3.99 -5.92
C GLY A 182 0.52 5.25 -6.42
N SER A 183 0.19 5.61 -7.66
CA SER A 183 0.75 6.75 -8.39
C SER A 183 -0.16 7.97 -8.31
N THR A 184 0.29 9.14 -8.75
CA THR A 184 -0.64 10.27 -8.97
C THR A 184 -1.60 9.98 -10.13
N ASP A 185 -2.80 10.53 -10.01
CA ASP A 185 -3.81 10.48 -11.06
C ASP A 185 -3.48 11.44 -12.22
N GLY A 186 -3.96 11.09 -13.41
CA GLY A 186 -3.90 11.96 -14.57
C GLY A 186 -4.98 13.03 -14.48
N PHE A 187 -4.77 14.08 -13.69
CA PHE A 187 -5.72 15.19 -13.67
C PHE A 187 -5.67 15.91 -15.04
N PHE A 188 -6.80 15.87 -15.77
CA PHE A 188 -7.02 16.36 -17.15
C PHE A 188 -6.59 15.42 -18.30
N SER A 189 -7.31 15.52 -19.43
CA SER A 189 -7.24 14.66 -20.63
C SER A 189 -5.90 14.60 -21.36
N TYR A 190 -4.88 15.31 -20.88
CA TYR A 190 -3.54 15.37 -21.49
C TYR A 190 -2.43 14.86 -20.56
N ARG A 191 -2.75 14.46 -19.32
CA ARG A 191 -1.78 13.85 -18.41
C ARG A 191 -2.03 12.35 -18.27
N LEU A 192 -0.98 11.56 -18.37
CA LEU A 192 -1.01 10.12 -18.16
C LEU A 192 -0.76 9.85 -16.67
N ALA A 193 -1.66 9.13 -16.02
CA ALA A 193 -1.44 8.65 -14.66
C ALA A 193 -0.29 7.65 -14.62
N GLY A 194 0.40 7.55 -13.49
CA GLY A 194 1.41 6.52 -13.32
C GLY A 194 0.80 5.11 -13.32
N LYS A 195 1.56 4.13 -13.84
CA LYS A 195 1.15 2.72 -13.90
C LYS A 195 2.03 1.85 -13.00
N ILE A 196 1.39 0.92 -12.30
CA ILE A 196 1.99 -0.17 -11.53
C ILE A 196 1.40 -1.47 -12.05
N GLU A 197 2.24 -2.38 -12.55
CA GLU A 197 1.78 -3.66 -13.10
C GLU A 197 1.63 -4.74 -12.03
N GLY A 198 2.21 -4.52 -10.84
CA GLY A 198 2.04 -5.36 -9.66
C GLY A 198 0.99 -4.81 -8.67
N ASN A 199 1.20 -5.16 -7.40
CA ASN A 199 0.36 -4.79 -6.28
C ASN A 199 0.83 -3.49 -5.60
N THR A 200 -0.06 -2.88 -4.83
CA THR A 200 0.29 -1.78 -3.91
C THR A 200 0.08 -2.19 -2.46
N SER A 201 1.02 -1.81 -1.60
CA SER A 201 0.91 -2.03 -0.16
C SER A 201 1.27 -0.77 0.63
N ILE A 202 0.51 -0.52 1.70
CA ILE A 202 0.84 0.47 2.72
C ILE A 202 0.84 -0.22 4.08
N VAL A 203 1.95 -0.17 4.79
CA VAL A 203 2.06 -0.64 6.17
C VAL A 203 2.25 0.55 7.08
N ILE A 204 1.28 0.79 7.97
CA ILE A 204 1.34 1.76 9.05
C ILE A 204 1.72 1.01 10.32
N ARG A 205 2.96 1.19 10.77
CA ARG A 205 3.51 0.54 11.95
C ARG A 205 3.63 1.56 13.07
N ALA A 206 2.61 1.63 13.92
CA ALA A 206 2.46 2.61 14.99
C ALA A 206 3.36 2.28 16.21
N ASN A 207 4.67 2.18 15.98
CA ASN A 207 5.68 1.99 17.01
C ASN A 207 6.22 3.32 17.56
N ASP A 208 6.12 4.39 16.77
CA ASP A 208 6.42 5.78 17.15
C ASP A 208 5.27 6.69 16.68
N ASN A 209 5.29 7.96 17.07
CA ASN A 209 4.25 8.92 16.78
C ASN A 209 4.10 9.15 15.25
N ILE A 210 2.94 8.78 14.74
CA ILE A 210 2.50 9.00 13.36
C ILE A 210 1.28 9.92 13.39
N VAL A 211 1.33 10.99 12.61
CA VAL A 211 0.21 11.92 12.43
C VAL A 211 -0.18 11.95 10.97
N ILE A 212 -1.41 11.57 10.63
CA ILE A 212 -1.94 11.63 9.26
C ILE A 212 -3.13 12.59 9.26
N ASN A 213 -2.93 13.76 8.66
CA ASN A 213 -3.92 14.85 8.67
C ASN A 213 -5.01 14.70 7.62
N GLY A 214 -4.73 13.99 6.53
CA GLY A 214 -5.66 13.72 5.43
C GLY A 214 -6.00 12.25 5.34
N ASP A 215 -5.95 11.69 4.14
CA ASP A 215 -6.45 10.35 3.82
C ASP A 215 -5.32 9.36 3.49
N ILE A 216 -5.66 8.08 3.61
CA ILE A 216 -4.88 6.95 3.10
C ILE A 216 -5.61 6.37 1.90
N ASN A 217 -4.94 6.33 0.74
CA ASN A 217 -5.45 5.71 -0.47
C ASN A 217 -4.66 4.42 -0.76
N ALA A 218 -5.31 3.27 -0.60
CA ALA A 218 -4.69 1.96 -0.82
C ALA A 218 -4.14 1.82 -2.25
N SER A 219 -4.87 2.39 -3.22
CA SER A 219 -4.44 2.54 -4.61
C SER A 219 -4.71 3.95 -5.15
N SER A 220 -3.93 4.32 -6.16
CA SER A 220 -4.07 5.56 -6.94
C SER A 220 -3.35 5.42 -8.28
N GLY A 221 -3.80 6.13 -9.33
CA GLY A 221 -3.33 5.91 -10.69
C GLY A 221 -3.81 4.56 -11.27
N PHE A 222 -3.01 3.91 -12.12
CA PHE A 222 -3.29 2.56 -12.61
C PHE A 222 -2.51 1.51 -11.82
N VAL A 223 -3.22 0.55 -11.25
CA VAL A 223 -2.67 -0.61 -10.54
C VAL A 223 -3.31 -1.86 -11.16
N ASP A 224 -2.51 -2.70 -11.81
CA ASP A 224 -3.04 -3.93 -12.44
C ASP A 224 -3.35 -5.01 -11.38
N GLY A 225 -2.62 -5.02 -10.26
CA GLY A 225 -2.78 -5.96 -9.15
C GLY A 225 -3.74 -5.53 -8.04
N ASN A 226 -3.53 -6.10 -6.85
CA ASN A 226 -4.29 -5.84 -5.63
C ASN A 226 -3.74 -4.63 -4.86
N ALA A 227 -4.55 -4.12 -3.93
CA ALA A 227 -4.17 -3.07 -3.00
C ALA A 227 -4.41 -3.51 -1.54
N GLU A 228 -3.46 -3.22 -0.66
CA GLU A 228 -3.54 -3.57 0.76
C GLU A 228 -3.11 -2.41 1.64
N VAL A 229 -3.85 -2.18 2.74
CA VAL A 229 -3.43 -1.29 3.82
C VAL A 229 -3.41 -2.07 5.12
N THR A 230 -2.24 -2.10 5.77
CA THR A 230 -2.00 -2.83 7.02
C THR A 230 -1.74 -1.85 8.15
N PHE A 231 -2.35 -2.09 9.30
CA PHE A 231 -2.09 -1.36 10.54
C PHE A 231 -1.60 -2.32 11.61
N VAL A 232 -0.48 -1.99 12.25
CA VAL A 232 0.11 -2.74 13.37
C VAL A 232 0.64 -1.77 14.42
N GLY A 233 0.86 -2.25 15.65
CA GLY A 233 1.38 -1.47 16.77
C GLY A 233 0.31 -0.84 17.65
N ASP A 234 0.68 0.20 18.38
CA ASP A 234 -0.18 0.84 19.40
C ASP A 234 -0.93 2.03 18.81
N ALA A 235 -2.27 1.98 18.81
CA ALA A 235 -3.12 3.06 18.33
C ALA A 235 -2.88 4.39 19.05
N SER A 236 -2.36 4.39 20.28
CA SER A 236 -1.99 5.62 21.01
C SER A 236 -0.89 6.42 20.32
N LYS A 237 -0.12 5.78 19.43
CA LYS A 237 0.92 6.38 18.60
C LYS A 237 0.41 6.85 17.24
N LEU A 238 -0.82 6.51 16.86
CA LEU A 238 -1.42 6.88 15.58
C LEU A 238 -2.49 7.95 15.76
N THR A 239 -2.15 9.19 15.41
CA THR A 239 -3.14 10.27 15.26
C THR A 239 -3.67 10.28 13.83
N PHE A 240 -4.77 9.57 13.60
CA PHE A 240 -5.43 9.49 12.30
C PHE A 240 -6.95 9.32 12.49
N ALA A 241 -7.71 10.26 11.93
CA ALA A 241 -9.18 10.24 11.91
C ALA A 241 -9.73 10.53 10.50
N GLY A 242 -8.88 10.43 9.48
CA GLY A 242 -9.25 10.61 8.09
C GLY A 242 -9.90 9.37 7.49
N ASN A 243 -9.92 9.29 6.16
CA ASN A 243 -10.51 8.17 5.45
C ASN A 243 -9.43 7.20 4.96
N VAL A 244 -9.73 5.91 5.07
CA VAL A 244 -9.05 4.84 4.34
C VAL A 244 -9.89 4.53 3.10
N LYS A 245 -9.32 4.68 1.91
CA LYS A 245 -10.02 4.52 0.63
C LYS A 245 -9.37 3.43 -0.21
N ALA A 246 -10.19 2.56 -0.81
CA ALA A 246 -9.72 1.49 -1.69
C ALA A 246 -8.98 2.03 -2.92
N ALA A 247 -9.48 3.13 -3.49
CA ALA A 247 -8.83 3.85 -4.57
C ALA A 247 -9.08 5.35 -4.50
N SER A 248 -8.10 6.17 -4.90
CA SER A 248 -8.33 7.59 -5.18
C SER A 248 -8.87 7.75 -6.62
N ALA A 249 -10.11 7.34 -6.88
CA ALA A 249 -10.68 7.53 -8.21
C ALA A 249 -11.14 8.98 -8.42
N SER A 250 -10.35 9.79 -9.14
CA SER A 250 -10.83 11.01 -9.79
C SER A 250 -10.93 10.77 -11.32
N GLY A 251 -12.02 10.11 -11.74
CA GLY A 251 -12.38 9.95 -13.16
C GLY A 251 -11.58 8.92 -13.97
N ASN A 252 -11.70 9.01 -15.30
CA ASN A 252 -11.28 8.02 -16.32
C ASN A 252 -9.77 7.70 -16.39
N ASN A 253 -8.94 8.23 -15.48
CA ASN A 253 -7.48 8.20 -15.57
C ASN A 253 -6.83 7.44 -14.41
N GLY A 254 -7.52 6.47 -13.81
CA GLY A 254 -6.97 5.55 -12.83
C GLY A 254 -7.90 4.35 -12.65
N ALA A 255 -7.34 3.19 -12.31
CA ALA A 255 -8.08 1.96 -12.08
C ALA A 255 -7.29 1.03 -11.17
N LEU A 256 -8.02 0.27 -10.35
CA LEU A 256 -7.51 -0.89 -9.63
C LEU A 256 -8.02 -2.15 -10.36
N GLY A 257 -7.11 -2.96 -10.88
CA GLY A 257 -7.42 -4.18 -11.62
C GLY A 257 -7.79 -5.35 -10.71
N GLY A 258 -7.19 -5.42 -9.52
CA GLY A 258 -7.47 -6.41 -8.48
C GLY A 258 -8.45 -5.92 -7.42
N ARG A 259 -8.34 -6.51 -6.22
CA ARG A 259 -9.18 -6.21 -5.04
C ARG A 259 -8.40 -5.37 -4.03
N ALA A 260 -9.12 -4.52 -3.29
CA ALA A 260 -8.57 -3.80 -2.15
C ALA A 260 -8.90 -4.54 -0.84
N SER A 261 -7.96 -4.56 0.10
CA SER A 261 -8.10 -5.20 1.40
C SER A 261 -7.48 -4.35 2.52
N ILE A 262 -7.94 -4.58 3.76
CA ILE A 262 -7.39 -4.00 4.97
C ILE A 262 -6.93 -5.12 5.90
N LYS A 263 -5.77 -4.93 6.53
CA LYS A 263 -5.29 -5.79 7.61
C LYS A 263 -5.09 -4.99 8.89
N ILE A 264 -5.60 -5.52 10.00
CA ILE A 264 -5.33 -5.03 11.34
C ILE A 264 -4.57 -6.13 12.07
N GLY A 265 -3.31 -5.89 12.38
CA GLY A 265 -2.39 -6.94 12.78
C GLY A 265 -1.80 -7.71 11.58
N THR A 266 -0.78 -8.51 11.86
CA THR A 266 -0.24 -9.59 11.03
C THR A 266 0.09 -10.78 11.92
N ALA A 267 0.48 -11.92 11.35
CA ALA A 267 0.93 -13.08 12.12
C ALA A 267 2.06 -12.72 13.12
N GLU A 268 2.91 -11.76 12.79
CA GLU A 268 4.07 -11.36 13.61
C GLU A 268 3.84 -10.11 14.47
N GLU A 269 2.91 -9.23 14.10
CA GLU A 269 2.74 -7.91 14.73
C GLU A 269 1.27 -7.63 15.04
N ALA A 270 0.90 -7.52 16.31
CA ALA A 270 -0.45 -7.16 16.74
C ALA A 270 -0.77 -5.67 16.54
N PHE A 271 -2.06 -5.33 16.51
CA PHE A 271 -2.55 -3.96 16.66
C PHE A 271 -3.39 -3.81 17.93
N THR A 272 -3.17 -2.76 18.72
CA THR A 272 -3.91 -2.56 19.98
C THR A 272 -4.47 -1.15 20.11
N GLY A 273 -5.77 -1.04 20.37
CA GLY A 273 -6.46 0.21 20.74
C GLY A 273 -7.59 0.62 19.79
N GLY A 274 -7.96 1.90 19.86
CA GLY A 274 -9.09 2.45 19.10
C GLY A 274 -8.72 2.80 17.66
N PHE A 275 -9.49 2.29 16.69
CA PHE A 275 -9.37 2.64 15.28
C PHE A 275 -10.37 3.74 14.92
N ASN A 276 -9.89 4.98 14.91
CA ASN A 276 -10.73 6.18 14.75
C ASN A 276 -10.97 6.60 13.29
N ALA A 277 -10.27 5.98 12.34
CA ALA A 277 -10.42 6.33 10.93
C ALA A 277 -11.73 5.77 10.35
N LYS A 278 -12.19 6.41 9.27
CA LYS A 278 -13.33 5.92 8.49
C LYS A 278 -12.85 5.03 7.36
N ILE A 279 -13.32 3.80 7.32
CA ILE A 279 -13.11 2.91 6.17
C ILE A 279 -14.25 3.16 5.18
N ASN A 280 -13.91 3.61 3.97
CA ASN A 280 -14.90 3.86 2.92
C ASN A 280 -15.21 2.59 2.11
N ASP A 281 -16.31 2.62 1.36
CA ASP A 281 -16.70 1.53 0.46
C ASP A 281 -15.61 1.21 -0.58
N GLY A 282 -15.65 -0.04 -1.09
CA GLY A 282 -14.77 -0.53 -2.15
C GLY A 282 -13.68 -1.50 -1.68
N PHE A 283 -13.60 -1.79 -0.39
CA PHE A 283 -12.77 -2.87 0.13
C PHE A 283 -13.51 -4.20 0.04
N ALA A 284 -12.84 -5.20 -0.53
CA ALA A 284 -13.37 -6.56 -0.59
C ALA A 284 -13.26 -7.27 0.75
N SER A 285 -12.21 -6.98 1.53
CA SER A 285 -12.00 -7.68 2.81
C SER A 285 -11.35 -6.79 3.87
N LEU A 286 -11.66 -7.14 5.13
CA LEU A 286 -10.93 -6.73 6.32
C LEU A 286 -10.52 -7.97 7.10
N GLU A 287 -9.23 -8.09 7.37
CA GLU A 287 -8.66 -9.16 8.19
C GLU A 287 -8.14 -8.58 9.51
N VAL A 288 -8.44 -9.25 10.62
CA VAL A 288 -7.87 -9.00 11.93
C VAL A 288 -7.05 -10.22 12.31
N SER A 289 -5.73 -10.06 12.31
CA SER A 289 -4.77 -11.14 12.57
C SER A 289 -4.02 -10.88 13.88
N ASN A 290 -3.33 -11.90 14.37
CA ASN A 290 -2.67 -11.99 15.66
C ASN A 290 -3.65 -12.14 16.83
N ALA A 291 -3.51 -13.21 17.62
CA ALA A 291 -4.28 -13.39 18.86
C ALA A 291 -4.11 -12.24 19.88
N ASP A 292 -3.00 -11.50 19.86
CA ASP A 292 -2.78 -10.35 20.75
C ASP A 292 -3.41 -9.04 20.21
N THR A 293 -4.03 -9.06 19.02
CA THR A 293 -4.69 -7.87 18.45
C THR A 293 -5.99 -7.57 19.20
N GLU A 294 -6.13 -6.32 19.65
CA GLU A 294 -7.34 -5.77 20.25
C GLU A 294 -7.70 -4.46 19.55
N VAL A 295 -8.73 -4.47 18.71
CA VAL A 295 -9.12 -3.31 17.90
C VAL A 295 -10.56 -2.92 18.15
N ASN A 296 -10.81 -1.65 18.45
CA ASN A 296 -12.15 -1.09 18.58
C ASN A 296 -12.41 -0.08 17.46
N PHE A 297 -13.22 -0.45 16.48
CA PHE A 297 -13.59 0.42 15.36
C PHE A 297 -14.61 1.46 15.81
N ALA A 298 -14.22 2.74 15.76
CA ALA A 298 -15.09 3.83 16.17
C ALA A 298 -16.17 4.18 15.13
N ASN A 299 -15.97 3.77 13.87
CA ASN A 299 -16.88 4.06 12.76
C ASN A 299 -17.32 2.76 12.09
N ALA A 300 -18.57 2.74 11.62
CA ALA A 300 -19.08 1.67 10.79
C ALA A 300 -18.36 1.61 9.43
N PHE A 301 -18.27 0.40 8.89
CA PHE A 301 -17.71 0.13 7.58
C PHE A 301 -18.48 -0.98 6.85
N ASN A 302 -18.23 -1.11 5.55
CA ASN A 302 -18.81 -2.14 4.72
C ASN A 302 -17.72 -2.87 3.92
N VAL A 303 -17.68 -4.21 4.02
CA VAL A 303 -16.74 -5.09 3.30
C VAL A 303 -17.45 -6.36 2.83
N GLU A 304 -16.95 -7.04 1.81
CA GLU A 304 -17.53 -8.35 1.43
C GLU A 304 -17.23 -9.39 2.52
N THR A 305 -15.98 -9.46 2.99
CA THR A 305 -15.53 -10.43 4.00
C THR A 305 -14.85 -9.76 5.19
N LEU A 306 -15.31 -10.08 6.40
CA LEU A 306 -14.62 -9.81 7.65
C LEU A 306 -14.05 -11.12 8.20
N SER A 307 -12.73 -11.19 8.38
CA SER A 307 -12.04 -12.37 8.92
C SER A 307 -11.27 -12.00 10.18
N VAL A 308 -11.38 -12.80 11.23
CA VAL A 308 -10.78 -12.51 12.54
C VAL A 308 -10.08 -13.74 13.10
N GLU A 309 -8.84 -13.60 13.54
CA GLU A 309 -8.09 -14.67 14.19
C GLU A 309 -8.65 -14.99 15.58
N SER A 310 -8.71 -16.27 15.92
CA SER A 310 -9.14 -16.73 17.23
C SER A 310 -8.20 -16.20 18.30
N GLY A 311 -8.76 -15.59 19.35
CA GLY A 311 -8.00 -14.95 20.43
C GLY A 311 -7.87 -13.43 20.27
N ALA A 312 -7.92 -12.92 19.03
CA ALA A 312 -8.01 -11.49 18.79
C ALA A 312 -9.35 -10.95 19.30
N LYS A 313 -9.40 -9.67 19.63
CA LYS A 313 -10.61 -8.99 20.11
C LYS A 313 -11.01 -7.85 19.21
N ILE A 314 -12.24 -7.89 18.72
CA ILE A 314 -12.80 -6.86 17.85
C ILE A 314 -14.00 -6.16 18.50
N GLY A 315 -13.99 -4.83 18.46
CA GLY A 315 -15.15 -3.98 18.74
C GLY A 315 -15.68 -3.36 17.46
N LEU A 316 -16.98 -3.52 17.16
CA LEU A 316 -17.61 -3.03 15.93
C LEU A 316 -18.62 -1.92 16.23
N ALA A 317 -18.53 -0.81 15.52
CA ALA A 317 -19.54 0.24 15.57
C ALA A 317 -20.87 -0.21 14.94
N GLU A 318 -21.97 0.30 15.49
CA GLU A 318 -23.33 0.10 14.95
C GLU A 318 -23.39 0.54 13.48
N GLY A 319 -24.02 -0.30 12.65
CA GLY A 319 -24.14 -0.07 11.21
C GLY A 319 -23.01 -0.69 10.37
N THR A 320 -22.04 -1.37 10.99
CA THR A 320 -21.06 -2.20 10.27
C THR A 320 -21.76 -3.33 9.54
N SER A 321 -21.40 -3.59 8.29
CA SER A 321 -21.99 -4.64 7.47
C SER A 321 -20.93 -5.47 6.72
N PHE A 322 -21.25 -6.74 6.53
CA PHE A 322 -20.45 -7.68 5.75
C PHE A 322 -21.30 -8.79 5.15
N GLU A 323 -20.85 -9.38 4.04
CA GLU A 323 -21.52 -10.52 3.40
C GLU A 323 -21.09 -11.85 4.00
N LYS A 324 -19.84 -11.93 4.49
CA LYS A 324 -19.25 -13.09 5.14
C LYS A 324 -18.44 -12.68 6.36
N PHE A 325 -18.66 -13.38 7.47
CA PHE A 325 -17.85 -13.32 8.68
C PHE A 325 -17.13 -14.65 8.88
N SER A 326 -15.82 -14.60 9.15
CA SER A 326 -14.99 -15.78 9.39
C SER A 326 -14.20 -15.65 10.69
N ILE A 327 -14.08 -16.73 11.45
CA ILE A 327 -13.10 -16.84 12.53
C ILE A 327 -12.04 -17.88 12.17
N VAL A 328 -10.77 -17.53 12.32
CA VAL A 328 -9.63 -18.38 11.96
C VAL A 328 -9.02 -18.99 13.22
N PHE A 329 -9.11 -20.31 13.38
CA PHE A 329 -8.55 -21.05 14.51
C PHE A 329 -7.27 -21.78 14.10
N GLU A 330 -6.31 -21.86 15.01
CA GLU A 330 -5.07 -22.65 14.81
C GLU A 330 -5.30 -24.17 14.81
N GLY A 331 -6.45 -24.64 15.31
CA GLY A 331 -6.78 -26.07 15.44
C GLY A 331 -7.53 -26.64 14.25
N GLU A 332 -7.74 -27.97 14.24
CA GLU A 332 -8.63 -28.65 13.29
C GLU A 332 -10.05 -28.74 13.84
N PHE A 333 -11.04 -28.78 12.94
CA PHE A 333 -12.45 -28.99 13.29
C PHE A 333 -12.98 -30.31 12.77
N SER A 334 -14.02 -30.82 13.45
CA SER A 334 -14.90 -31.84 12.92
C SER A 334 -16.37 -31.39 12.92
N GLY A 335 -17.16 -31.94 11.98
CA GLY A 335 -18.58 -31.59 11.86
C GLY A 335 -19.37 -31.91 13.13
N GLY A 336 -20.16 -30.94 13.59
CA GLY A 336 -20.97 -31.00 14.80
C GLY A 336 -20.33 -30.37 16.04
N GLU A 337 -19.07 -29.91 15.97
CA GLU A 337 -18.43 -29.19 17.07
C GLU A 337 -19.09 -27.82 17.31
N THR A 338 -19.20 -27.41 18.58
CA THR A 338 -19.72 -26.10 18.96
C THR A 338 -18.60 -25.07 18.95
N ILE A 339 -18.89 -23.89 18.39
CA ILE A 339 -17.93 -22.79 18.31
C ILE A 339 -18.23 -21.81 19.45
N ASP A 340 -17.23 -21.55 20.29
CA ASP A 340 -17.24 -20.38 21.16
C ASP A 340 -16.65 -19.20 20.39
N TYR A 341 -17.50 -18.22 20.08
CA TYR A 341 -17.15 -17.04 19.32
C TYR A 341 -17.19 -15.77 20.17
N ALA A 342 -17.67 -15.87 21.42
CA ALA A 342 -17.86 -14.71 22.29
C ALA A 342 -16.52 -14.06 22.67
N ASP A 343 -15.48 -14.87 22.83
CA ASP A 343 -14.13 -14.41 23.20
C ASP A 343 -13.47 -13.52 22.13
N VAL A 344 -13.94 -13.60 20.87
CA VAL A 344 -13.44 -12.77 19.76
C VAL A 344 -14.12 -11.40 19.71
N LEU A 345 -15.28 -11.26 20.34
CA LEU A 345 -16.08 -10.04 20.32
C LEU A 345 -15.83 -9.24 21.62
N ALA A 346 -15.46 -7.97 21.50
CA ALA A 346 -15.05 -7.16 22.64
C ALA A 346 -16.19 -6.92 23.65
N ASP A 347 -17.43 -6.85 23.17
CA ASP A 347 -18.60 -6.50 23.97
C ASP A 347 -19.94 -6.99 23.36
N ALA A 348 -21.01 -6.81 24.13
CA ALA A 348 -22.37 -7.19 23.74
C ALA A 348 -22.92 -6.37 22.56
N GLU A 349 -22.44 -5.14 22.36
CA GLU A 349 -22.82 -4.31 21.21
C GLU A 349 -22.28 -4.93 19.93
N THR A 350 -21.01 -5.33 19.95
CA THR A 350 -20.35 -6.04 18.85
C THR A 350 -21.02 -7.38 18.55
N GLN A 351 -21.38 -8.13 19.59
CA GLN A 351 -22.19 -9.36 19.43
C GLN A 351 -23.51 -9.09 18.72
N THR A 352 -24.18 -7.98 19.06
CA THR A 352 -25.44 -7.59 18.43
C THR A 352 -25.25 -7.27 16.94
N VAL A 353 -24.17 -6.57 16.57
CA VAL A 353 -23.83 -6.27 15.17
C VAL A 353 -23.63 -7.57 14.37
N VAL A 354 -22.81 -8.50 14.88
CA VAL A 354 -22.52 -9.75 14.19
C VAL A 354 -23.78 -10.62 14.03
N LEU A 355 -24.55 -10.79 15.10
CA LEU A 355 -25.79 -11.59 15.05
C LEU A 355 -26.81 -10.97 14.09
N SER A 356 -26.97 -9.64 14.10
CA SER A 356 -27.89 -8.94 13.19
C SER A 356 -27.51 -9.13 11.72
N ALA A 357 -26.21 -9.11 11.39
CA ALA A 357 -25.73 -9.37 10.04
C ALA A 357 -26.04 -10.81 9.60
N ILE A 358 -25.79 -11.80 10.47
CA ILE A 358 -26.06 -13.22 10.21
C ILE A 358 -27.56 -13.47 10.03
N GLU A 359 -28.41 -12.92 10.90
CA GLU A 359 -29.87 -13.01 10.78
C GLU A 359 -30.40 -12.33 9.51
N SER A 360 -29.68 -11.32 9.01
CA SER A 360 -29.97 -10.63 7.74
C SER A 360 -29.43 -11.36 6.50
N GLY A 361 -28.76 -12.51 6.68
CA GLY A 361 -28.31 -13.38 5.60
C GLY A 361 -26.80 -13.39 5.33
N ALA A 362 -25.98 -12.74 6.16
CA ALA A 362 -24.53 -12.89 6.08
C ALA A 362 -24.11 -14.33 6.40
N GLN A 363 -23.09 -14.82 5.69
CA GLN A 363 -22.53 -16.15 5.93
C GLN A 363 -21.60 -16.10 7.15
N PHE A 364 -21.68 -17.13 7.99
CA PHE A 364 -20.69 -17.37 9.04
C PHE A 364 -19.93 -18.66 8.80
N THR A 365 -18.61 -18.58 8.79
CA THR A 365 -17.70 -19.70 8.54
C THR A 365 -16.58 -19.71 9.57
N VAL A 366 -15.93 -20.86 9.73
CA VAL A 366 -14.71 -20.96 10.54
C VAL A 366 -13.62 -21.63 9.75
N PHE A 367 -12.38 -21.23 9.99
CA PHE A 367 -11.21 -21.92 9.46
C PHE A 367 -10.59 -22.74 10.58
N GLY A 368 -10.30 -24.02 10.29
CA GLY A 368 -9.45 -24.85 11.13
C GLY A 368 -8.20 -25.22 10.34
N GLY A 369 -7.08 -24.58 10.65
CA GLY A 369 -5.95 -24.52 9.71
C GLY A 369 -6.37 -23.85 8.39
N ASP A 370 -6.00 -24.45 7.25
CA ASP A 370 -6.34 -23.91 5.93
C ASP A 370 -7.76 -24.30 5.45
N GLN A 371 -8.45 -25.20 6.17
CA GLN A 371 -9.76 -25.71 5.77
C GLN A 371 -10.88 -24.79 6.27
N GLU A 372 -11.70 -24.29 5.34
CA GLU A 372 -12.93 -23.56 5.65
C GLU A 372 -14.09 -24.52 5.95
N TRP A 373 -14.90 -24.19 6.95
CA TRP A 373 -16.09 -24.94 7.35
C TRP A 373 -17.31 -24.02 7.37
N SER A 374 -18.43 -24.51 6.82
CA SER A 374 -19.73 -23.83 6.99
C SER A 374 -20.17 -23.91 8.44
N THR A 375 -20.98 -22.97 8.92
CA THR A 375 -21.60 -23.09 10.24
C THR A 375 -23.13 -23.10 10.15
N VAL A 376 -23.76 -23.65 11.19
CA VAL A 376 -25.22 -23.58 11.39
C VAL A 376 -25.49 -22.88 12.71
N PHE A 377 -26.32 -21.84 12.66
CA PHE A 377 -26.81 -21.15 13.85
C PHE A 377 -28.14 -21.76 14.30
N ASP A 378 -28.16 -22.32 15.51
CA ASP A 378 -29.39 -22.81 16.15
C ASP A 378 -29.34 -22.53 17.65
N ASN A 379 -30.48 -22.11 18.22
CA ASN A 379 -30.64 -21.80 19.65
C ASN A 379 -29.54 -20.92 20.28
N GLY A 380 -28.99 -19.96 19.53
CA GLY A 380 -27.95 -19.05 20.02
C GLY A 380 -26.53 -19.62 20.02
N GLN A 381 -26.32 -20.80 19.41
CA GLN A 381 -25.00 -21.40 19.23
C GLN A 381 -24.69 -21.65 17.76
N PHE A 382 -23.41 -21.53 17.42
CA PHE A 382 -22.89 -21.96 16.14
C PHE A 382 -22.30 -23.35 16.25
N THR A 383 -22.65 -24.20 15.29
CA THR A 383 -22.08 -25.54 15.14
C THR A 383 -21.37 -25.67 13.80
N VAL A 384 -20.23 -26.35 13.80
CA VAL A 384 -19.46 -26.66 12.59
C VAL A 384 -20.28 -27.60 11.71
N GLY A 385 -20.46 -27.20 10.46
CA GLY A 385 -21.18 -27.95 9.43
C GLY A 385 -20.23 -28.77 8.55
N ALA A 386 -20.43 -28.67 7.23
CA ALA A 386 -19.59 -29.35 6.27
C ALA A 386 -18.33 -28.54 5.95
N ALA A 387 -17.25 -29.24 5.64
CA ALA A 387 -16.07 -28.64 5.02
C ALA A 387 -16.49 -28.01 3.67
N ILE A 388 -16.09 -26.77 3.46
CA ILE A 388 -16.27 -26.04 2.20
C ILE A 388 -15.05 -26.38 1.34
N PRO A 389 -15.20 -27.14 0.24
CA PRO A 389 -14.05 -27.57 -0.54
C PRO A 389 -13.36 -26.38 -1.19
N GLU A 390 -12.04 -26.43 -1.26
CA GLU A 390 -11.30 -25.38 -1.96
C GLU A 390 -11.71 -25.31 -3.44
N PRO A 391 -11.64 -24.14 -4.08
CA PRO A 391 -11.94 -24.01 -5.50
C PRO A 391 -11.14 -24.99 -6.39
N ALA A 392 -9.90 -25.31 -6.00
CA ALA A 392 -9.05 -26.27 -6.70
C ALA A 392 -9.60 -27.71 -6.63
N GLU A 393 -10.13 -28.13 -5.49
CA GLU A 393 -10.75 -29.45 -5.32
C GLU A 393 -12.01 -29.57 -6.16
N PHE A 394 -12.82 -28.50 -6.19
CA PHE A 394 -14.00 -28.42 -7.05
C PHE A 394 -13.63 -28.51 -8.53
N ALA A 395 -12.60 -27.79 -8.95
CA ALA A 395 -12.10 -27.83 -10.32
C ALA A 395 -11.57 -29.23 -10.68
N ALA A 396 -10.88 -29.91 -9.77
CA ALA A 396 -10.40 -31.27 -9.97
C ALA A 396 -11.57 -32.26 -10.12
N PHE A 397 -12.60 -32.17 -9.28
CA PHE A 397 -13.80 -33.01 -9.39
C PHE A 397 -14.51 -32.81 -10.73
N LEU A 398 -14.71 -31.55 -11.15
CA LEU A 398 -15.32 -31.23 -12.45
C LEU A 398 -14.44 -31.70 -13.61
N GLY A 399 -13.12 -31.59 -13.50
CA GLY A 399 -12.17 -32.12 -14.48
C GLY A 399 -12.27 -33.63 -14.63
N ILE A 400 -12.34 -34.37 -13.52
CA ILE A 400 -12.55 -35.82 -13.50
C ILE A 400 -13.90 -36.19 -14.13
N LEU A 401 -14.98 -35.48 -13.78
CA LEU A 401 -16.30 -35.69 -14.36
C LEU A 401 -16.29 -35.46 -15.89
N ALA A 402 -15.60 -34.43 -16.36
CA ALA A 402 -15.45 -34.16 -17.79
C ALA A 402 -14.72 -35.31 -18.51
N ILE A 403 -13.68 -35.90 -17.89
CA ILE A 403 -12.96 -37.07 -18.43
C ILE A 403 -13.90 -38.29 -18.51
N PHE A 404 -14.71 -38.55 -17.47
CA PHE A 404 -15.68 -39.65 -17.48
C PHE A 404 -16.75 -39.46 -18.57
N CYS A 405 -17.30 -38.26 -18.72
CA CYS A 405 -18.24 -37.94 -19.79
C CYS A 405 -17.61 -38.10 -21.19
N ALA A 406 -16.36 -37.70 -21.37
CA ALA A 406 -15.63 -37.89 -22.63
C ALA A 406 -15.37 -39.38 -22.93
N ALA A 407 -15.04 -40.18 -21.91
CA ALA A 407 -14.86 -41.62 -22.03
C ALA A 407 -16.19 -42.34 -22.34
N ALA A 408 -17.29 -41.91 -21.71
CA ALA A 408 -18.64 -42.45 -21.95
C ALA A 408 -19.15 -42.15 -23.37
N ARG A 409 -18.80 -40.99 -23.95
CA ARG A 409 -19.12 -40.64 -25.34
C ARG A 409 -18.31 -41.40 -26.40
N ARG A 410 -17.14 -41.94 -26.01
CA ARG A 410 -16.31 -42.80 -26.88
C ARG A 410 -16.77 -44.27 -26.90
N ARG A 411 -17.61 -44.66 -25.94
CA ARG A 411 -18.38 -45.92 -25.99
C ARG A 411 -19.69 -45.67 -26.73
#